data_AF-A0A6F8ZNY5-F1
#
_entry.id   AF-A0A6F8ZNY5-F1
#
_cell.length_a   1.000
_cell.length_b   1.000
_cell.length_c   1.000
_cell.angle_alpha   90.00
_cell.angle_beta   90.00
_cell.angle_gamma   90.00
#
_symmetry.space_group_name_H-M   'P 1'
#
loop_
_entity.id
_entity.type
_entity.pdbx_description
1 polymer ?
#
loop_
_entity_poly.entity_id
_entity_poly.type
_entity_poly.pdbx_seq_one_letter_code
_entity_poly.pdbx_strand_id
1 'polypeptide(L)'
;MNERFPLGWRCDSENRYLGNPLRGTCYYNLLIDYQFTFSLLQEDDHHYTAINFMATPEQVSHHTEASVIDGPEGRSHSNKNLDMSINASNNFNLNITWSIGSTAGTISGEEVPIVSKTNIQEHRDSFSCEKFNFRVNSNITFYVYVSNFSWPIKIQVRFCQ
;
A
#
# COMPACT_ATOMS: atom_id res chain seq x y z
N MET A 1 17.67 16.96 -5.59
CA MET A 1 17.93 15.65 -6.22
C MET A 1 19.43 15.38 -6.12
N ASN A 2 19.87 14.74 -5.03
CA ASN A 2 21.21 14.16 -4.90
C ASN A 2 21.28 13.46 -3.54
N GLU A 3 20.72 12.26 -3.46
CA GLU A 3 21.08 11.33 -2.39
C GLU A 3 22.12 10.36 -2.98
N ARG A 4 23.37 10.54 -2.55
CA ARG A 4 24.43 9.57 -2.83
C ARG A 4 24.13 8.32 -2.02
N PHE A 5 23.57 7.32 -2.68
CA PHE A 5 23.42 5.95 -2.16
C PHE A 5 24.82 5.31 -1.98
N PRO A 6 25.25 4.93 -0.76
CA PRO A 6 26.54 4.25 -0.57
C PRO A 6 26.55 2.77 -1.01
N LEU A 7 25.43 2.23 -1.51
CA LEU A 7 25.31 0.85 -2.02
C LEU A 7 24.46 0.76 -3.30
N GLY A 8 24.54 1.81 -4.15
CA GLY A 8 23.62 2.11 -5.25
C GLY A 8 23.04 0.93 -6.05
N TRP A 9 21.81 1.13 -6.53
CA TRP A 9 21.04 0.31 -7.47
C TRP A 9 20.10 -0.78 -6.91
N ARG A 10 20.01 -1.02 -5.59
CA ARG A 10 19.13 -2.07 -5.03
C ARG A 10 18.30 -1.60 -3.84
N CYS A 11 17.07 -2.12 -3.74
CA CYS A 11 16.24 -1.96 -2.55
C CYS A 11 16.81 -2.78 -1.38
N ASP A 12 16.49 -2.37 -0.16
CA ASP A 12 16.86 -3.08 1.06
C ASP A 12 16.01 -4.36 1.23
N SER A 13 16.43 -5.42 0.55
CA SER A 13 15.76 -6.71 0.58
C SER A 13 15.81 -7.38 1.95
N GLU A 14 16.80 -7.08 2.78
CA GLU A 14 16.92 -7.63 4.13
C GLU A 14 15.75 -7.16 5.00
N ASN A 15 15.35 -5.90 4.83
CA ASN A 15 14.19 -5.32 5.50
C ASN A 15 12.87 -5.50 4.72
N ARG A 16 12.84 -6.35 3.68
CA ARG A 16 11.65 -6.56 2.82
C ARG A 16 11.18 -5.28 2.10
N TYR A 17 12.07 -4.31 1.91
CA TYR A 17 11.85 -3.19 1.01
C TYR A 17 12.23 -3.67 -0.39
N LEU A 18 11.22 -4.01 -1.19
CA LEU A 18 11.40 -4.73 -2.46
C LEU A 18 11.03 -3.84 -3.65
N GLY A 19 11.60 -4.14 -4.82
CA GLY A 19 11.34 -3.40 -6.05
C GLY A 19 12.61 -3.16 -6.85
N ASN A 20 12.60 -2.15 -7.71
CA ASN A 20 13.74 -1.76 -8.51
C ASN A 20 13.81 -0.23 -8.60
N PRO A 21 14.77 0.42 -7.92
CA PRO A 21 14.88 1.87 -7.91
C PRO A 21 15.30 2.46 -9.28
N LEU A 22 15.71 1.62 -10.23
CA LEU A 22 16.13 2.03 -11.57
C LEU A 22 14.98 2.04 -12.58
N ARG A 23 13.94 1.26 -12.27
CA ARG A 23 12.75 1.11 -13.11
C ARG A 23 11.49 1.59 -12.39
N GLY A 24 11.64 2.27 -11.25
CA GLY A 24 10.57 2.67 -10.36
C GLY A 24 11.13 3.05 -9.00
N THR A 25 10.49 2.57 -7.93
CA THR A 25 10.95 2.73 -6.56
C THR A 25 10.87 1.41 -5.80
N CYS A 26 11.18 1.46 -4.52
CA CYS A 26 11.09 0.36 -3.58
C CYS A 26 9.85 0.54 -2.71
N TYR A 27 9.25 -0.57 -2.25
CA TYR A 27 8.06 -0.58 -1.43
C TYR A 27 8.15 -1.63 -0.34
N TYR A 28 7.57 -1.33 0.82
CA TYR A 28 7.20 -2.37 1.78
C TYR A 28 5.85 -2.96 1.37
N ASN A 29 5.81 -4.28 1.15
CA ASN A 29 4.55 -4.98 0.92
C ASN A 29 3.85 -5.24 2.25
N LEU A 30 2.72 -4.58 2.48
CA LEU A 30 1.95 -4.67 3.70
C LEU A 30 0.89 -5.75 3.57
N LEU A 31 0.77 -6.56 4.62
CA LEU A 31 -0.31 -7.54 4.74
C LEU A 31 -1.62 -6.85 5.13
N ILE A 32 -2.71 -7.24 4.48
CA ILE A 32 -4.07 -6.80 4.82
C ILE A 32 -4.42 -7.31 6.23
N ASP A 33 -5.19 -6.53 6.98
CA ASP A 33 -5.61 -6.76 8.38
C ASP A 33 -4.50 -6.70 9.43
N TYR A 34 -3.27 -6.34 9.04
CA TYR A 34 -2.16 -6.07 9.95
C TYR A 34 -1.87 -4.58 10.06
N GLN A 35 -1.52 -4.14 11.28
CA GLN A 35 -0.96 -2.82 11.51
C GLN A 35 0.56 -2.90 11.54
N PHE A 36 1.20 -2.06 10.74
CA PHE A 36 2.64 -1.88 10.74
C PHE A 36 3.01 -0.57 11.43
N THR A 37 4.19 -0.54 12.03
CA THR A 37 4.74 0.66 12.68
C THR A 37 6.20 0.79 12.28
N PHE A 38 6.52 1.89 11.61
CA PHE A 38 7.87 2.24 11.18
C PHE A 38 8.38 3.34 12.10
N SER A 39 9.51 3.10 12.75
CA SER A 39 10.09 4.04 13.73
C SER A 39 11.48 4.46 13.24
N LEU A 40 11.59 5.68 12.74
CA LEU A 40 12.82 6.32 12.32
C LEU A 40 13.24 7.29 13.43
N LEU A 41 13.97 6.76 14.40
CA LEU A 41 14.29 7.44 15.66
C LEU A 41 15.79 7.47 15.96
N GLN A 42 16.60 6.72 15.21
CA GLN A 42 18.05 6.65 15.41
C GLN A 42 18.72 7.81 14.66
N GLU A 43 19.87 8.31 15.13
CA GLU A 43 20.57 9.41 14.45
C GLU A 43 20.90 9.09 12.99
N ASP A 44 21.22 7.82 12.70
CA ASP A 44 21.49 7.34 11.34
C ASP A 44 20.24 7.36 10.44
N ASP A 45 19.03 7.58 10.97
CA ASP A 45 17.80 7.66 10.17
C ASP A 45 17.52 9.07 9.61
N HIS A 46 18.33 10.07 9.96
CA HIS A 46 18.04 11.49 9.66
C HIS A 46 17.98 11.81 8.16
N HIS A 47 18.60 11.00 7.29
CA HIS A 47 18.57 11.19 5.85
C HIS A 47 17.28 10.68 5.20
N TYR A 48 16.47 9.88 5.89
CA TYR A 48 15.22 9.41 5.32
C TYR A 48 14.14 10.49 5.35
N THR A 49 13.64 10.85 4.17
CA THR A 49 12.53 11.82 4.02
C THR A 49 11.32 11.26 3.28
N ALA A 50 11.38 9.99 2.88
CA ALA A 50 10.30 9.29 2.18
C ALA A 50 10.29 7.80 2.49
N ILE A 51 9.10 7.20 2.43
CA ILE A 51 8.88 5.75 2.54
C ILE A 51 7.64 5.38 1.71
N ASN A 52 7.72 4.27 0.99
CA ASN A 52 6.61 3.82 0.15
C ASN A 52 6.09 2.46 0.61
N PHE A 53 4.78 2.31 0.56
CA PHE A 53 4.08 1.07 0.89
C PHE A 53 3.28 0.60 -0.31
N MET A 54 3.04 -0.71 -0.37
CA MET A 54 2.07 -1.29 -1.28
C MET A 54 1.23 -2.32 -0.55
N ALA A 55 -0.02 -2.49 -0.99
CA ALA A 55 -0.89 -3.55 -0.52
C ALA A 55 -1.71 -4.08 -1.69
N THR A 56 -1.86 -5.40 -1.74
CA THR A 56 -2.70 -6.09 -2.72
C THR A 56 -3.85 -6.72 -1.94
N PRO A 57 -5.08 -6.18 -2.04
CA PRO A 57 -6.27 -6.74 -1.43
C PRO A 57 -6.45 -8.21 -1.79
N GLU A 58 -6.99 -9.00 -0.87
CA GLU A 58 -7.33 -10.39 -1.20
C GLU A 58 -8.49 -10.41 -2.19
N GLN A 59 -8.41 -11.33 -3.15
CA GLN A 59 -9.56 -11.63 -3.98
C GLN A 59 -10.64 -12.24 -3.12
N VAL A 60 -11.86 -11.72 -3.25
CA VAL A 60 -13.04 -12.47 -2.87
C VAL A 60 -13.17 -13.57 -3.91
N SER A 61 -12.56 -14.71 -3.66
CA SER A 61 -12.68 -15.89 -4.50
C SER A 61 -14.16 -16.19 -4.69
N HIS A 62 -14.60 -16.15 -5.94
CA HIS A 62 -15.65 -17.03 -6.41
C HIS A 62 -15.09 -18.46 -6.29
N HIS A 63 -14.90 -18.97 -5.07
CA HIS A 63 -14.83 -20.40 -4.90
C HIS A 63 -16.12 -20.91 -5.51
N THR A 64 -15.94 -21.66 -6.58
CA THR A 64 -16.91 -22.48 -7.27
C THR A 64 -17.45 -23.49 -6.26
N GLU A 65 -18.23 -23.05 -5.29
CA GLU A 65 -19.24 -23.90 -4.71
C GLU A 65 -20.35 -23.89 -5.75
N ALA A 66 -20.32 -24.90 -6.63
CA ALA A 66 -21.50 -25.30 -7.34
C ALA A 66 -22.63 -25.29 -6.31
N SER A 67 -23.58 -24.38 -6.52
CA SER A 67 -24.79 -24.27 -5.74
C SER A 67 -25.46 -25.65 -5.77
N VAL A 68 -25.21 -26.45 -4.74
CA VAL A 68 -26.15 -27.51 -4.38
C VAL A 68 -27.27 -26.75 -3.71
N ILE A 69 -28.34 -26.61 -4.50
CA ILE A 69 -29.56 -25.90 -4.18
C ILE A 69 -30.18 -26.59 -2.96
N ASP A 70 -30.18 -25.94 -1.80
CA ASP A 70 -31.25 -26.04 -0.80
C ASP A 70 -31.06 -24.96 0.29
N GLY A 71 -31.96 -23.95 0.29
CA GLY A 71 -32.13 -22.98 1.38
C GLY A 71 -32.20 -21.51 0.93
N PRO A 72 -33.18 -20.70 1.38
CA PRO A 72 -33.40 -19.32 0.93
C PRO A 72 -32.47 -18.28 1.61
N GLU A 73 -31.30 -18.68 2.07
CA GLU A 73 -30.30 -17.74 2.59
C GLU A 73 -29.08 -17.72 1.66
N GLY A 74 -29.23 -16.98 0.57
CA GLY A 74 -28.13 -16.65 -0.32
C GLY A 74 -27.00 -16.03 0.49
N ARG A 75 -25.89 -16.76 0.60
CA ARG A 75 -24.64 -16.28 1.19
C ARG A 75 -24.18 -15.10 0.34
N SER A 76 -24.50 -13.89 0.76
CA SER A 76 -24.01 -12.66 0.15
C SER A 76 -22.49 -12.70 0.22
N HIS A 77 -21.82 -12.92 -0.92
CA HIS A 77 -20.40 -12.63 -1.06
C HIS A 77 -20.25 -11.13 -0.82
N SER A 78 -19.97 -10.74 0.42
CA SER A 78 -19.75 -9.36 0.78
C SER A 78 -18.50 -8.89 0.04
N ASN A 79 -18.72 -8.07 -0.97
CA ASN A 79 -17.68 -7.26 -1.55
C ASN A 79 -17.11 -6.36 -0.46
N LYS A 80 -15.95 -6.73 0.05
CA LYS A 80 -15.31 -5.96 1.11
C LYS A 80 -14.57 -4.77 0.50
N ASN A 81 -14.89 -3.58 0.98
CA ASN A 81 -14.11 -2.39 0.69
C ASN A 81 -12.72 -2.54 1.30
N LEU A 82 -11.73 -1.86 0.73
CA LEU A 82 -10.41 -1.77 1.32
C LEU A 82 -10.34 -0.51 2.18
N ASP A 83 -10.35 -0.68 3.49
CA ASP A 83 -10.14 0.42 4.42
C ASP A 83 -8.64 0.65 4.62
N MET A 84 -8.22 1.91 4.57
CA MET A 84 -6.85 2.33 4.86
C MET A 84 -6.83 3.33 6.00
N SER A 85 -5.85 3.19 6.89
CA SER A 85 -5.46 4.26 7.80
C SER A 85 -3.95 4.43 7.84
N ILE A 86 -3.53 5.68 7.95
CA ILE A 86 -2.14 6.06 8.21
C ILE A 86 -2.11 7.22 9.19
N ASN A 87 -1.19 7.16 10.15
CA ASN A 87 -0.87 8.27 11.05
C ASN A 87 0.64 8.38 11.22
N ALA A 88 1.09 9.56 11.66
CA ALA A 88 2.48 9.75 12.02
C ALA A 88 2.64 10.77 13.15
N SER A 89 3.80 10.75 13.80
CA SER A 89 4.16 11.70 14.86
C SER A 89 4.48 13.11 14.35
N ASN A 90 4.86 13.24 13.07
CA ASN A 90 5.16 14.49 12.38
C ASN A 90 4.35 14.60 11.09
N ASN A 91 4.31 15.79 10.52
CA ASN A 91 3.60 16.03 9.27
C ASN A 91 4.32 15.36 8.09
N PHE A 92 3.55 14.91 7.12
CA PHE A 92 4.00 14.33 5.87
C PHE A 92 3.10 14.72 4.70
N ASN A 93 3.62 14.52 3.49
CA ASN A 93 2.84 14.53 2.26
C ASN A 93 2.45 13.09 1.93
N LEU A 94 1.21 12.92 1.47
CA LEU A 94 0.61 11.64 1.14
C LEU A 94 0.13 11.64 -0.31
N ASN A 95 0.55 10.65 -1.07
CA ASN A 95 -0.04 10.33 -2.36
C ASN A 95 -0.44 8.85 -2.37
N ILE A 96 -1.66 8.56 -2.81
CA ILE A 96 -2.17 7.20 -2.95
C ILE A 96 -2.55 7.00 -4.41
N THR A 97 -2.05 5.92 -4.99
CA THR A 97 -2.35 5.50 -6.35
C THR A 97 -2.79 4.05 -6.35
N TRP A 98 -3.35 3.60 -7.46
CA TRP A 98 -3.62 2.19 -7.69
C TRP A 98 -3.31 1.81 -9.14
N SER A 99 -3.03 0.54 -9.39
CA SER A 99 -2.85 0.00 -10.74
C SER A 99 -3.44 -1.40 -10.89
N ILE A 100 -3.57 -1.84 -12.14
CA ILE A 100 -3.95 -3.21 -12.52
C ILE A 100 -2.72 -3.87 -13.16
N GLY A 101 -2.44 -5.13 -12.82
CA GLY A 101 -1.43 -5.95 -13.50
C GLY A 101 -0.06 -5.98 -12.83
N SER A 102 0.03 -5.59 -11.56
CA SER A 102 1.28 -5.67 -10.80
C SER A 102 1.56 -7.11 -10.40
N THR A 103 2.62 -7.70 -10.97
CA THR A 103 3.10 -9.03 -10.57
C THR A 103 4.33 -8.85 -9.70
N ALA A 104 4.23 -9.24 -8.42
CA ALA A 104 5.34 -9.40 -7.47
C ALA A 104 6.53 -8.44 -7.64
N GLY A 105 6.31 -7.14 -7.51
CA GLY A 105 7.39 -6.12 -7.52
C GLY A 105 7.81 -5.61 -8.91
N THR A 106 7.12 -6.00 -9.98
CA THR A 106 7.25 -5.38 -11.31
C THR A 106 6.00 -4.57 -11.63
N ILE A 107 6.17 -3.25 -11.72
CA ILE A 107 5.11 -2.31 -12.13
C ILE A 107 4.96 -2.45 -13.64
N SER A 108 3.91 -3.13 -14.09
CA SER A 108 3.59 -3.26 -15.52
C SER A 108 2.43 -2.35 -15.97
N GLY A 109 1.71 -1.73 -15.03
CA GLY A 109 0.53 -0.89 -15.28
C GLY A 109 0.77 0.58 -14.98
N GLU A 110 0.03 1.46 -15.66
CA GLU A 110 -0.04 2.88 -15.35
C GLU A 110 -0.73 3.08 -13.98
N GLU A 111 -0.08 3.79 -13.06
CA GLU A 111 -0.65 4.14 -11.76
C GLU A 111 -1.64 5.30 -11.91
N VAL A 112 -2.84 5.13 -11.36
CA VAL A 112 -3.88 6.16 -11.33
C VAL A 112 -3.93 6.80 -9.93
N PRO A 113 -3.74 8.12 -9.80
CA PRO A 113 -3.79 8.80 -8.51
C PRO A 113 -5.22 8.92 -7.99
N ILE A 114 -5.41 8.71 -6.69
CA ILE A 114 -6.73 8.78 -6.04
C ILE A 114 -6.75 9.69 -4.81
N VAL A 115 -5.63 9.84 -4.10
CA VAL A 115 -5.51 10.77 -2.97
C VAL A 115 -4.22 11.54 -3.11
N SER A 116 -4.30 12.85 -2.91
CA SER A 116 -3.14 13.73 -2.78
C SER A 116 -3.39 14.72 -1.65
N LYS A 117 -2.54 14.67 -0.62
CA LYS A 117 -2.58 15.53 0.56
C LYS A 117 -1.17 15.99 0.90
N THR A 118 -1.06 17.20 1.42
CA THR A 118 0.22 17.78 1.82
C THR A 118 0.16 18.24 3.27
N ASN A 119 1.26 18.05 4.00
CA ASN A 119 1.43 18.56 5.35
C ASN A 119 0.34 18.09 6.34
N ILE A 120 0.04 16.79 6.34
CA ILE A 120 -0.95 16.14 7.23
C ILE A 120 -0.26 15.22 8.24
N GLN A 121 -0.94 14.87 9.34
CA GLN A 121 -0.45 13.89 10.33
C GLN A 121 -1.20 12.56 10.30
N GLU A 122 -2.41 12.54 9.74
CA GLU A 122 -3.22 11.34 9.63
C GLU A 122 -4.14 11.39 8.41
N HIS A 123 -4.48 10.20 7.92
CA HIS A 123 -5.48 10.02 6.89
C HIS A 123 -6.17 8.66 7.07
N ARG A 124 -7.48 8.63 6.83
CA ARG A 124 -8.29 7.42 6.75
C ARG A 124 -9.17 7.52 5.53
N ASP A 125 -9.31 6.42 4.80
CA ASP A 125 -10.18 6.33 3.64
C ASP A 125 -10.70 4.89 3.46
N SER A 126 -11.78 4.75 2.70
CA SER A 126 -12.38 3.46 2.33
C SER A 126 -12.53 3.39 0.82
N PHE A 127 -11.79 2.45 0.20
CA PHE A 127 -11.79 2.26 -1.25
C PHE A 127 -12.80 1.18 -1.63
N SER A 128 -13.88 1.59 -2.30
CA SER A 128 -14.99 0.69 -2.55
C SER A 128 -14.71 -0.34 -3.64
N CYS A 129 -15.12 -1.59 -3.39
CA CYS A 129 -14.92 -2.70 -4.32
C CYS A 129 -15.56 -2.47 -5.69
N GLU A 130 -16.72 -1.81 -5.72
CA GLU A 130 -17.45 -1.52 -6.96
C GLU A 130 -16.74 -0.46 -7.81
N LYS A 131 -16.18 0.58 -7.18
CA LYS A 131 -15.51 1.68 -7.87
C LYS A 131 -14.17 1.23 -8.47
N PHE A 132 -13.44 0.39 -7.75
CA PHE A 132 -12.11 -0.09 -8.16
C PHE A 132 -12.15 -1.46 -8.84
N ASN A 133 -13.33 -2.07 -8.92
CA ASN A 133 -13.61 -3.33 -9.60
C ASN A 133 -12.69 -4.49 -9.16
N PHE A 134 -12.55 -4.71 -7.85
CA PHE A 134 -11.79 -5.84 -7.30
C PHE A 134 -12.30 -7.20 -7.80
N ARG A 135 -13.58 -7.26 -8.21
CA ARG A 135 -14.22 -8.47 -8.73
C ARG A 135 -13.59 -9.01 -10.01
N VAL A 136 -13.04 -8.15 -10.87
CA VAL A 136 -12.60 -8.53 -12.23
C VAL A 136 -11.08 -8.64 -12.33
N ASN A 137 -10.34 -7.94 -11.48
CA ASN A 137 -8.90 -7.84 -11.58
C ASN A 137 -8.23 -8.39 -10.32
N SER A 138 -7.70 -9.62 -10.42
CA SER A 138 -6.93 -10.28 -9.36
C SER A 138 -5.63 -9.56 -8.97
N ASN A 139 -5.18 -8.62 -9.80
CA ASN A 139 -3.85 -8.01 -9.73
C ASN A 139 -3.95 -6.51 -9.46
N ILE A 140 -4.90 -6.08 -8.61
CA ILE A 140 -4.98 -4.68 -8.17
C ILE A 140 -4.01 -4.45 -7.03
N THR A 141 -3.18 -3.43 -7.16
CA THR A 141 -2.28 -3.00 -6.09
C THR A 141 -2.52 -1.54 -5.77
N PHE A 142 -2.61 -1.22 -4.49
CA PHE A 142 -2.58 0.15 -3.98
C PHE A 142 -1.16 0.50 -3.58
N TYR A 143 -0.74 1.70 -3.93
CA TYR A 143 0.56 2.25 -3.54
C TYR A 143 0.35 3.49 -2.69
N VAL A 144 1.17 3.62 -1.66
CA VAL A 144 1.12 4.72 -0.69
C VAL A 144 2.50 5.34 -0.64
N TYR A 145 2.58 6.60 -1.04
CA TYR A 145 3.81 7.38 -1.02
C TYR A 145 3.73 8.37 0.13
N VAL A 146 4.61 8.20 1.10
CA VAL A 146 4.76 9.11 2.24
C VAL A 146 6.08 9.84 2.08
N SER A 147 6.04 11.16 2.03
CA SER A 147 7.22 11.97 1.71
C SER A 147 7.24 13.29 2.47
N ASN A 148 8.36 14.00 2.39
CA ASN A 148 8.54 15.32 2.99
C ASN A 148 8.25 15.34 4.50
N PHE A 149 8.57 14.25 5.18
CA PHE A 149 8.62 14.21 6.63
C PHE A 149 10.03 14.52 7.13
N SER A 150 10.12 14.96 8.37
CA SER A 150 11.38 15.14 9.09
C SER A 150 11.57 14.07 10.15
N TRP A 151 12.80 13.59 10.28
CA TRP A 151 13.25 12.83 11.45
C TRP A 151 13.21 13.71 12.73
N PRO A 152 12.91 13.15 13.91
CA PRO A 152 12.48 11.78 14.17
C PRO A 152 11.00 11.58 13.82
N ILE A 153 10.64 10.41 13.29
CA ILE A 153 9.24 10.12 12.95
C ILE A 153 8.86 8.67 13.25
N LYS A 154 7.63 8.50 13.73
CA LYS A 154 6.95 7.21 13.83
C LYS A 154 5.73 7.23 12.92
N ILE A 155 5.59 6.24 12.03
CA ILE A 155 4.49 6.12 11.08
C ILE A 155 3.77 4.80 11.37
N GLN A 156 2.44 4.84 11.57
CA GLN A 156 1.63 3.63 11.64
C GLN A 156 0.70 3.58 10.43
N VAL A 157 0.67 2.43 9.78
CA VAL A 157 -0.11 2.23 8.56
C VAL A 157 -0.81 0.87 8.62
N ARG A 158 -2.05 0.84 8.14
CA ARG A 158 -2.90 -0.35 8.13
C ARG A 158 -3.82 -0.33 6.92
N PHE A 159 -3.97 -1.51 6.33
CA PHE A 159 -5.04 -1.84 5.40
C PHE A 159 -5.95 -2.91 6.02
N CYS A 160 -7.26 -2.84 5.78
CA CYS A 160 -8.25 -3.79 6.31
C CYS A 160 -9.31 -4.15 5.27
N GLN A 161 -9.82 -5.40 5.32
CA GLN A 161 -10.97 -5.87 4.52
C GLN A 161 -12.01 -6.65 5.32
#